data_AF-A0A519WPD0-F1
#
_entry.id   AF-A0A519WPD0-F1
#
_cell.length_a   1.000
_cell.length_b   1.000
_cell.length_c   1.000
_cell.angle_alpha   90.00
_cell.angle_beta   90.00
_cell.angle_gamma   90.00
#
_symmetry.space_group_name_H-M   'P 1'
#
loop_
_entity.id
_entity.type
_entity.pdbx_description
1 polymer ?
#
loop_
_entity_poly.entity_id
_entity_poly.type
_entity_poly.pdbx_seq_one_letter_code
_entity_poly.pdbx_strand_id
1 'polypeptide(L)'
;MRIAIDMDEVLADPIHKFIQLYHKDFNVPLDLVQEPGKEFFHHIPSEINHKWFEYINQKGFFRDLPVMEGAVEAVQQLKKNNEIYIVSAAMEFRNSLEDKLDWLAEHFPFISWRNIMFCGDKIINADVLIDDRAKNFIGFNGRKLLFSSPHNHLINEYERVNNWNEVLTKLFGNQFEFRESGNYIILRRAPIRVKLVTSSAQTEDKYYTVSGFVIDDQTGNRISDATVYEKDRLSVVNTNANGYFKLRLKSKYRRASITVSKEFYEDTTVSIEPRFNQALSITLVPLDISESTVVVAPAG
;
A
#
# COMPACT_ATOMS: atom_id res chain seq x y z
N MET A 1 3.05 -8.06 10.76
CA MET A 1 3.80 -6.99 11.47
C MET A 1 2.84 -6.23 12.37
N ARG A 2 3.33 -5.48 13.36
CA ARG A 2 2.57 -4.49 14.12
C ARG A 2 2.73 -3.13 13.46
N ILE A 3 1.62 -2.53 13.03
CA ILE A 3 1.60 -1.23 12.36
C ILE A 3 0.83 -0.27 13.26
N ALA A 4 1.50 0.78 13.72
CA ALA A 4 0.88 1.89 14.43
C ALA A 4 0.57 3.03 13.46
N ILE A 5 -0.62 3.61 13.59
CA ILE A 5 -1.16 4.61 12.67
C ILE A 5 -1.68 5.79 13.49
N ASP A 6 -1.24 7.00 13.16
CA ASP A 6 -1.83 8.22 13.73
C ASP A 6 -3.27 8.45 13.23
N MET A 7 -4.02 9.25 13.97
CA MET A 7 -5.39 9.61 13.62
C MET A 7 -5.46 10.94 12.88
N ASP A 8 -5.02 12.03 13.49
CA ASP A 8 -5.18 13.38 12.91
C ASP A 8 -4.23 13.56 11.72
N GLU A 9 -4.72 14.14 10.63
CA GLU A 9 -3.96 14.36 9.37
C GLU A 9 -3.43 13.08 8.69
N VAL A 10 -3.88 11.90 9.15
CA VAL A 10 -3.51 10.57 8.60
C VAL A 10 -4.76 9.73 8.32
N LEU A 11 -5.66 9.59 9.29
CA LEU A 11 -6.96 8.92 9.16
C LEU A 11 -8.12 9.91 9.09
N ALA A 12 -8.04 11.00 9.85
CA ALA A 12 -9.05 12.04 9.95
C ALA A 12 -8.49 13.37 9.41
N ASP A 13 -9.35 14.20 8.83
CA ASP A 13 -8.97 15.48 8.22
C ASP A 13 -9.43 16.69 9.07
N PRO A 14 -8.67 17.05 10.13
CA PRO A 14 -8.99 18.23 10.93
C PRO A 14 -8.82 19.53 10.14
N ILE A 15 -7.91 19.59 9.15
CA ILE A 15 -7.68 20.78 8.33
C ILE A 15 -8.95 21.15 7.56
N HIS A 16 -9.60 20.16 6.93
CA HIS A 16 -10.87 20.40 6.24
C HIS A 16 -11.95 20.93 7.19
N LYS A 17 -12.07 20.37 8.39
CA LYS A 17 -13.02 20.84 9.39
C LYS A 17 -12.76 22.30 9.79
N PHE A 18 -11.49 22.67 9.98
CA PHE A 18 -11.11 24.04 10.27
C PHE A 18 -11.48 25.01 9.14
N ILE A 19 -11.19 24.65 7.88
CA ILE A 19 -11.53 25.48 6.72
C ILE A 19 -13.05 25.71 6.65
N GLN A 20 -13.86 24.67 6.90
CA GLN A 20 -15.32 24.78 6.93
C GLN A 20 -15.81 25.73 8.03
N LEU A 21 -15.29 25.59 9.26
CA LEU A 21 -15.67 26.44 10.39
C LEU A 21 -15.24 27.89 10.16
N TYR A 22 -14.03 28.11 9.65
CA TYR A 22 -13.53 29.43 9.30
C TYR A 22 -14.41 30.08 8.23
N HIS A 23 -14.70 29.37 7.14
CA HIS A 23 -15.54 29.89 6.07
C HIS A 23 -16.95 30.23 6.57
N LYS A 24 -17.51 29.39 7.46
CA LYS A 24 -18.81 29.65 8.10
C LYS A 24 -18.82 30.93 8.94
N ASP A 25 -17.78 31.16 9.74
CA ASP A 25 -17.76 32.27 10.71
C ASP A 25 -17.32 33.61 10.07
N PHE A 26 -16.48 33.56 9.03
CA PHE A 26 -15.91 34.76 8.41
C PHE A 26 -16.42 35.03 7.00
N ASN A 27 -17.09 34.08 6.35
CA ASN A 27 -17.58 34.19 4.98
C ASN A 27 -16.48 34.60 3.97
N VAL A 28 -15.24 34.22 4.27
CA VAL A 28 -14.04 34.42 3.44
C VAL A 28 -13.46 33.03 3.15
N PRO A 29 -13.22 32.68 1.87
CA PRO A 29 -12.53 31.45 1.55
C PRO A 29 -11.11 31.52 2.14
N LEU A 30 -10.77 30.56 2.99
CA LEU A 30 -9.40 30.38 3.40
C LEU A 30 -8.68 29.65 2.27
N ASP A 31 -8.14 30.43 1.32
CA ASP A 31 -7.15 29.91 0.39
C ASP A 31 -5.89 29.60 1.20
N LEU A 32 -5.84 28.38 1.73
CA LEU A 32 -4.58 27.78 2.12
C LEU A 32 -3.77 27.60 0.83
N VAL A 33 -3.06 28.63 0.42
CA VAL A 33 -1.78 28.37 -0.23
C VAL A 33 -0.98 27.66 0.85
N GLN A 34 -1.02 26.32 0.81
CA GLN A 34 -0.34 25.43 1.74
C GLN A 34 1.15 25.65 1.52
N GLU A 35 1.69 26.70 2.15
CA GLU A 35 3.11 26.99 2.04
C GLU A 35 3.85 25.84 2.74
N PRO A 36 4.73 25.15 2.02
CA PRO A 36 5.47 24.03 2.58
C PRO A 36 6.11 24.36 3.93
N GLY A 37 5.89 23.51 4.93
CA GLY A 37 6.57 23.62 6.22
C GLY A 37 5.91 24.53 7.25
N LYS A 38 4.70 25.03 6.97
CA LYS A 38 3.93 25.83 7.94
C LYS A 38 2.74 25.04 8.50
N GLU A 39 2.58 25.11 9.82
CA GLU A 39 1.33 24.72 10.48
C GLU A 39 0.14 25.51 9.95
N PHE A 40 -1.04 24.90 9.94
CA PHE A 40 -2.28 25.53 9.48
C PHE A 40 -2.53 26.89 10.15
N PHE A 41 -2.30 27.00 11.46
CA PHE A 41 -2.54 28.25 12.19
C PHE A 41 -1.63 29.41 11.76
N HIS A 42 -0.51 29.17 11.08
CA HIS A 42 0.32 30.26 10.52
C HIS A 42 -0.33 30.94 9.31
N HIS A 43 -1.34 30.32 8.70
CA HIS A 43 -2.09 30.87 7.57
C HIS A 43 -3.32 31.66 8.00
N ILE A 44 -3.65 31.66 9.30
CA ILE A 44 -4.78 32.39 9.84
C ILE A 44 -4.35 33.83 10.15
N PRO A 45 -5.10 34.86 9.67
CA PRO A 45 -4.81 36.26 9.98
C PRO A 45 -4.66 36.50 11.48
N SER A 46 -3.69 37.35 11.85
CA SER A 46 -3.26 37.53 13.25
C SER A 46 -4.39 37.97 14.18
N GLU A 47 -5.36 38.72 13.66
CA GLU A 47 -6.52 39.27 14.34
C GLU A 47 -7.50 38.18 14.81
N ILE A 48 -7.48 37.03 14.14
CA ILE A 48 -8.41 35.91 14.36
C ILE A 48 -7.67 34.59 14.66
N ASN A 49 -6.34 34.64 14.84
CA ASN A 49 -5.53 33.46 15.12
C ASN A 49 -6.00 32.70 16.37
N HIS A 50 -6.52 33.38 17.39
CA HIS A 50 -7.09 32.72 18.58
C HIS A 50 -8.23 31.73 18.27
N LYS A 51 -8.91 31.85 17.11
CA LYS A 51 -10.05 31.02 16.74
C LYS A 51 -9.73 29.56 16.50
N TRP A 52 -8.53 29.20 16.01
CA TRP A 52 -8.21 27.78 15.82
C TRP A 52 -8.21 27.03 17.16
N PHE A 53 -7.72 27.68 18.22
CA PHE A 53 -7.70 27.11 19.56
C PHE A 53 -9.11 27.01 20.17
N GLU A 54 -9.98 27.96 19.86
CA GLU A 54 -11.40 27.87 20.22
C GLU A 54 -12.06 26.68 19.52
N TYR A 55 -11.94 26.57 18.18
CA TYR A 55 -12.55 25.51 17.40
C TYR A 55 -12.09 24.12 17.83
N ILE A 56 -10.78 23.89 17.99
CA ILE A 56 -10.24 22.57 18.35
C ILE A 56 -10.70 22.12 19.75
N ASN A 57 -11.05 23.05 20.63
CA ASN A 57 -11.58 22.75 21.96
C ASN A 57 -13.12 22.67 22.02
N GLN A 58 -13.84 22.92 20.92
CA GLN A 58 -15.29 22.76 20.89
C GLN A 58 -15.66 21.28 21.06
N LYS A 59 -16.71 21.02 21.82
CA LYS A 59 -17.28 19.67 21.93
C LYS A 59 -17.80 19.27 20.55
N GLY A 60 -17.43 18.08 20.09
CA GLY A 60 -17.81 17.55 18.79
C GLY A 60 -16.85 17.93 17.66
N PHE A 61 -15.81 18.73 17.90
CA PHE A 61 -14.84 19.10 16.85
C PHE A 61 -14.20 17.86 16.22
N PHE A 62 -13.81 16.88 17.03
CA PHE A 62 -13.19 15.64 16.55
C PHE A 62 -14.22 14.59 16.14
N ARG A 63 -15.50 14.78 16.52
CA ARG A 63 -16.52 13.74 16.37
C ARG A 63 -17.01 13.58 14.94
N ASP A 64 -16.95 14.62 14.12
CA ASP A 64 -17.46 14.65 12.75
C ASP A 64 -16.38 15.04 11.73
N LEU A 65 -15.12 14.71 12.02
CA LEU A 65 -14.03 14.92 11.09
C LEU A 65 -14.25 14.07 9.82
N PRO A 66 -14.02 14.63 8.62
CA PRO A 66 -13.97 13.83 7.40
C PRO A 66 -12.88 12.76 7.50
N VAL A 67 -13.14 11.59 6.93
CA VAL A 67 -12.13 10.54 6.80
C VAL A 67 -11.18 10.88 5.64
N MET A 68 -9.88 10.67 5.85
CA MET A 68 -8.86 10.81 4.80
C MET A 68 -9.14 9.83 3.66
N GLU A 69 -8.98 10.30 2.42
CA GLU A 69 -9.32 9.52 1.23
C GLU A 69 -8.58 8.16 1.18
N GLY A 70 -9.34 7.08 1.00
CA GLY A 70 -8.82 5.70 0.94
C GLY A 70 -8.34 5.11 2.28
N ALA A 71 -8.48 5.84 3.39
CA ALA A 71 -7.96 5.42 4.69
C ALA A 71 -8.65 4.16 5.22
N VAL A 72 -9.98 4.12 5.21
CA VAL A 72 -10.76 3.00 5.76
C VAL A 72 -10.32 1.70 5.10
N GLU A 73 -10.23 1.71 3.77
CA GLU A 73 -10.07 0.51 2.99
C GLU A 73 -8.61 0.09 2.95
N ALA A 74 -7.67 1.04 2.91
CA ALA A 74 -6.26 0.71 3.09
C ALA A 74 -6.00 0.06 4.45
N VAL A 75 -6.56 0.59 5.54
CA VAL A 75 -6.39 0.00 6.88
C VAL A 75 -7.03 -1.38 6.97
N GLN A 76 -8.21 -1.59 6.38
CA GLN A 76 -8.83 -2.93 6.29
C GLN A 76 -7.91 -3.93 5.58
N GLN A 77 -7.26 -3.52 4.49
CA GLN A 77 -6.36 -4.39 3.73
C GLN A 77 -5.08 -4.68 4.51
N LEU A 78 -4.48 -3.66 5.14
CA LEU A 78 -3.32 -3.84 6.01
C LEU A 78 -3.63 -4.83 7.14
N LYS A 79 -4.82 -4.74 7.75
CA LYS A 79 -5.28 -5.62 8.83
C LYS A 79 -5.33 -7.11 8.45
N LYS A 80 -5.52 -7.47 7.17
CA LYS A 80 -5.61 -8.88 6.74
C LYS A 80 -4.37 -9.70 7.12
N ASN A 81 -3.18 -9.07 7.09
CA ASN A 81 -1.90 -9.73 7.32
C ASN A 81 -1.07 -9.06 8.44
N ASN A 82 -1.63 -8.07 9.14
CA ASN A 82 -0.93 -7.28 10.14
C ASN A 82 -1.81 -6.99 11.37
N GLU A 83 -1.16 -6.80 12.52
CA GLU A 83 -1.80 -6.23 13.70
C GLU A 83 -1.79 -4.71 13.56
N ILE A 84 -2.97 -4.10 13.47
CA ILE A 84 -3.12 -2.65 13.36
C ILE A 84 -3.40 -2.07 14.73
N TYR A 85 -2.71 -0.97 15.05
CA TYR A 85 -2.94 -0.17 16.24
C TYR A 85 -3.14 1.30 15.84
N ILE A 86 -4.15 1.95 16.42
CA ILE A 86 -4.34 3.40 16.29
C ILE A 86 -3.68 4.06 17.50
N VAL A 87 -2.80 5.03 17.24
CA VAL A 87 -2.01 5.70 18.28
C VAL A 87 -2.12 7.21 18.09
N SER A 88 -2.91 7.87 18.95
CA SER A 88 -3.22 9.30 18.82
C SER A 88 -3.12 10.01 20.16
N ALA A 89 -2.83 11.31 20.14
CA ALA A 89 -3.02 12.15 21.30
C ALA A 89 -4.50 12.49 21.48
N ALA A 90 -4.98 12.51 22.72
CA ALA A 90 -6.37 12.83 23.04
C ALA A 90 -6.56 13.58 24.37
N MET A 91 -5.47 13.82 25.11
CA MET A 91 -5.52 14.54 26.39
C MET A 91 -5.13 16.02 26.25
N GLU A 92 -4.60 16.42 25.10
CA GLU A 92 -4.22 17.81 24.81
C GLU A 92 -5.42 18.76 24.78
N PHE A 93 -6.56 18.26 24.29
CA PHE A 93 -7.82 19.01 24.21
C PHE A 93 -8.89 18.33 25.04
N ARG A 94 -9.55 19.07 25.93
CA ARG A 94 -10.42 18.51 26.97
C ARG A 94 -11.55 17.63 26.41
N ASN A 95 -12.07 17.98 25.24
CA ASN A 95 -13.23 17.31 24.64
C ASN A 95 -12.85 16.26 23.59
N SER A 96 -11.56 16.03 23.31
CA SER A 96 -11.17 15.18 22.17
C SER A 96 -11.19 13.68 22.46
N LEU A 97 -11.02 13.24 23.71
CA LEU A 97 -10.95 11.81 24.04
C LEU A 97 -12.21 11.02 23.66
N GLU A 98 -13.38 11.50 24.08
CA GLU A 98 -14.67 10.87 23.77
C GLU A 98 -14.95 10.94 22.26
N ASP A 99 -14.80 12.13 21.69
CA ASP A 99 -15.01 12.37 20.25
C ASP A 99 -14.16 11.45 19.38
N LYS A 100 -12.86 11.30 19.68
CA LYS A 100 -11.92 10.45 18.92
C LYS A 100 -12.26 8.97 19.04
N LEU A 101 -12.65 8.51 20.24
CA LEU A 101 -13.03 7.13 20.46
C LEU A 101 -14.30 6.77 19.66
N ASP A 102 -15.31 7.64 19.72
CA ASP A 102 -16.57 7.43 19.01
C ASP A 102 -16.41 7.55 17.49
N TRP A 103 -15.57 8.49 17.03
CA TRP A 103 -15.22 8.63 15.62
C TRP A 103 -14.56 7.35 15.08
N LEU A 104 -13.61 6.78 15.82
CA LEU A 104 -12.98 5.50 15.45
C LEU A 104 -13.99 4.35 15.43
N ALA A 105 -14.92 4.31 16.40
CA ALA A 105 -15.96 3.28 16.44
C ALA A 105 -16.91 3.36 15.23
N GLU A 106 -17.20 4.56 14.73
CA GLU A 106 -18.04 4.77 13.55
C GLU A 106 -17.32 4.41 12.24
N HIS A 107 -16.11 4.94 12.02
CA HIS A 107 -15.43 4.83 10.72
C HIS A 107 -14.51 3.61 10.60
N PHE A 108 -14.00 3.10 11.72
CA PHE A 108 -13.09 1.95 11.76
C PHE A 108 -13.62 0.83 12.69
N PRO A 109 -14.87 0.35 12.52
CA PRO A 109 -15.52 -0.59 13.46
C PRO A 109 -14.82 -1.97 13.54
N PHE A 110 -13.93 -2.25 12.58
CA PHE A 110 -13.11 -3.46 12.54
C PHE A 110 -11.82 -3.35 13.39
N ILE A 111 -11.54 -2.20 14.00
CA ILE A 111 -10.46 -2.01 14.97
C ILE A 111 -11.02 -2.21 16.38
N SER A 112 -10.46 -3.18 17.11
CA SER A 112 -10.88 -3.43 18.49
C SER A 112 -10.41 -2.28 19.40
N TRP A 113 -11.18 -1.98 20.45
CA TRP A 113 -10.75 -1.06 21.52
C TRP A 113 -9.38 -1.43 22.11
N ARG A 114 -9.00 -2.72 22.08
CA ARG A 114 -7.68 -3.21 22.53
C ARG A 114 -6.52 -2.73 21.66
N ASN A 115 -6.83 -2.26 20.45
CA ASN A 115 -5.89 -1.77 19.45
C ASN A 115 -5.89 -0.24 19.35
N ILE A 116 -6.58 0.47 20.26
CA ILE A 116 -6.61 1.94 20.30
C ILE A 116 -5.80 2.40 21.50
N MET A 117 -4.84 3.28 21.27
CA MET A 117 -3.95 3.82 22.30
C MET A 117 -3.97 5.34 22.25
N PHE A 118 -4.44 5.95 23.35
CA PHE A 118 -4.36 7.39 23.53
C PHE A 118 -3.17 7.75 24.42
N CYS A 119 -2.18 8.43 23.84
CA CYS A 119 -0.96 8.83 24.54
C CYS A 119 -0.42 10.15 23.98
N GLY A 120 0.11 11.02 24.84
CA GLY A 120 0.74 12.27 24.42
C GLY A 120 2.12 12.04 23.78
N ASP A 121 2.94 11.20 24.40
CA ASP A 121 4.22 10.75 23.87
C ASP A 121 4.06 9.33 23.30
N LYS A 122 4.39 9.13 22.01
CA LYS A 122 4.16 7.87 21.28
C LYS A 122 5.25 6.85 21.58
N ILE A 123 5.37 6.46 22.85
CA ILE A 123 6.28 5.42 23.33
C ILE A 123 5.64 4.06 23.05
N ILE A 124 5.73 3.62 21.80
CA ILE A 124 5.08 2.40 21.30
C ILE A 124 6.09 1.35 20.81
N ASN A 125 5.71 0.08 20.93
CA ASN A 125 6.47 -1.04 20.38
C ASN A 125 5.76 -1.62 19.16
N ALA A 126 6.14 -1.13 17.98
CA ALA A 126 5.59 -1.52 16.68
C ALA A 126 6.70 -1.64 15.63
N ASP A 127 6.45 -2.39 14.56
CA ASP A 127 7.38 -2.56 13.45
C ASP A 127 7.36 -1.34 12.50
N VAL A 128 6.20 -0.71 12.37
CA VAL A 128 5.96 0.46 11.49
C VAL A 128 5.16 1.51 12.26
N LEU A 129 5.52 2.79 12.08
CA LEU A 129 4.72 3.94 12.50
C LEU A 129 4.41 4.83 11.28
N ILE A 130 3.12 5.05 11.03
CA ILE A 130 2.59 5.96 10.01
C ILE A 130 2.07 7.20 10.72
N ASP A 131 2.68 8.35 10.47
CA ASP A 131 2.45 9.56 11.26
C ASP A 131 2.83 10.80 10.43
N ASP A 132 2.11 11.91 10.58
CA ASP A 132 2.43 13.18 9.92
C ASP A 132 3.44 14.02 10.72
N ARG A 133 3.61 13.73 12.02
CA ARG A 133 4.47 14.50 12.92
C ARG A 133 5.81 13.82 13.10
N ALA A 134 6.83 14.38 12.45
CA ALA A 134 8.23 13.93 12.57
C ALA A 134 8.75 13.81 14.02
N LYS A 135 8.23 14.61 14.97
CA LYS A 135 8.57 14.49 16.39
C LYS A 135 8.24 13.10 16.98
N ASN A 136 7.17 12.46 16.50
CA ASN A 136 6.73 11.13 16.96
C ASN A 136 7.69 10.01 16.48
N PHE A 137 8.59 10.31 15.55
CA PHE A 137 9.62 9.38 15.10
C PHE A 137 10.89 9.40 15.96
N ILE A 138 11.05 10.41 16.82
CA ILE A 138 12.21 10.52 17.69
C ILE A 138 12.18 9.37 18.71
N GLY A 139 13.23 8.56 18.74
CA GLY A 139 13.31 7.38 19.62
C GLY A 139 12.50 6.16 19.14
N PHE A 140 11.69 6.27 18.09
CA PHE A 140 11.03 5.11 17.48
C PHE A 140 12.06 4.30 16.67
N ASN A 141 12.12 2.99 16.94
CA ASN A 141 13.12 2.09 16.35
C ASN A 141 12.63 1.34 15.09
N GLY A 142 11.30 1.34 14.84
CA GLY A 142 10.72 0.70 13.66
C GLY A 142 10.84 1.55 12.38
N ARG A 143 10.21 1.07 11.30
CA ARG A 143 10.13 1.79 10.02
C ARG A 143 9.19 2.99 10.15
N LYS A 144 9.66 4.16 9.73
CA LYS A 144 8.95 5.43 9.84
C LYS A 144 8.40 5.82 8.49
N LEU A 145 7.08 5.95 8.38
CA LEU A 145 6.40 6.44 7.18
C LEU A 145 5.81 7.82 7.50
N LEU A 146 6.44 8.88 6.98
CA LEU A 146 5.97 10.25 7.12
C LEU A 146 4.79 10.47 6.18
N PHE A 147 3.58 10.55 6.74
CA PHE A 147 2.38 10.85 5.97
C PHE A 147 2.36 12.34 5.61
N SER A 148 2.21 12.66 4.33
CA SER A 148 2.30 14.06 3.88
C SER A 148 1.18 14.92 4.44
N SER A 149 1.58 16.06 5.00
CA SER A 149 0.71 17.14 5.47
C SER A 149 1.41 18.49 5.22
N PRO A 150 0.68 19.62 5.12
CA PRO A 150 1.27 20.94 4.86
C PRO A 150 2.50 21.28 5.70
N HIS A 151 2.47 21.03 7.02
CA HIS A 151 3.55 21.41 7.93
C HIS A 151 4.80 20.56 7.78
N ASN A 152 4.71 19.37 7.19
CA ASN A 152 5.84 18.46 7.08
C ASN A 152 6.46 18.43 5.68
N HIS A 153 5.95 19.19 4.70
CA HIS A 153 6.36 19.11 3.30
C HIS A 153 7.87 19.38 3.07
N LEU A 154 8.51 20.17 3.93
CA LEU A 154 9.95 20.47 3.84
C LEU A 154 10.86 19.44 4.51
N ILE A 155 10.29 18.46 5.21
CA ILE A 155 11.03 17.40 5.92
C ILE A 155 11.39 16.32 4.89
N ASN A 156 12.68 16.00 4.75
CA ASN A 156 13.18 15.05 3.73
C ASN A 156 13.93 13.86 4.32
N GLU A 157 14.02 13.78 5.65
CA GLU A 157 14.80 12.78 6.39
C GLU A 157 14.08 11.44 6.56
N TYR A 158 12.78 11.39 6.26
CA TYR A 158 11.93 10.22 6.47
C TYR A 158 11.36 9.67 5.16
N GLU A 159 11.04 8.38 5.16
CA GLU A 159 10.33 7.76 4.04
C GLU A 159 8.91 8.35 3.96
N ARG A 160 8.65 9.13 2.92
CA ARG A 160 7.38 9.85 2.74
C ARG A 160 6.32 9.02 2.01
N VAL A 161 5.07 9.16 2.43
CA VAL A 161 3.86 8.68 1.74
C VAL A 161 2.88 9.83 1.55
N ASN A 162 2.45 10.07 0.33
CA ASN A 162 1.53 11.19 0.02
C ASN A 162 0.05 10.85 0.20
N ASN A 163 -0.28 9.57 0.20
CA ASN A 163 -1.64 9.06 0.34
C ASN A 163 -1.63 7.58 0.75
N TRP A 164 -2.81 7.03 1.00
CA TRP A 164 -2.98 5.64 1.39
C TRP A 164 -2.57 4.63 0.30
N ASN A 165 -2.58 5.01 -0.98
CA ASN A 165 -2.08 4.15 -2.06
C ASN A 165 -0.56 3.98 -1.99
N GLU A 166 0.18 5.04 -1.69
CA GLU A 166 1.63 4.95 -1.46
C GLU A 166 1.96 4.14 -0.19
N VAL A 167 1.16 4.26 0.87
CA VAL A 167 1.29 3.41 2.07
C VAL A 167 1.19 1.93 1.70
N LEU A 168 0.11 1.54 1.00
CA LEU A 168 -0.09 0.16 0.59
C LEU A 168 1.03 -0.32 -0.33
N THR A 169 1.45 0.50 -1.29
CA THR A 169 2.53 0.19 -2.22
C THR A 169 3.84 -0.09 -1.48
N LYS A 170 4.19 0.74 -0.49
CA LYS A 170 5.44 0.58 0.29
C LYS A 170 5.41 -0.57 1.28
N LEU A 171 4.24 -0.94 1.79
CA LEU A 171 4.09 -1.99 2.79
C LEU A 171 3.85 -3.37 2.17
N PHE A 172 3.19 -3.44 1.02
CA PHE A 172 2.93 -4.70 0.31
C PHE A 172 3.90 -4.97 -0.85
N GLY A 173 4.60 -3.96 -1.36
CA GLY A 173 5.58 -4.10 -2.44
C GLY A 173 4.98 -4.65 -3.74
N ASN A 174 5.83 -5.28 -4.57
CA ASN A 174 5.48 -5.90 -5.87
C ASN A 174 4.57 -7.15 -5.75
N GLN A 175 3.87 -7.34 -4.63
CA GLN A 175 2.89 -8.40 -4.45
C GLN A 175 1.47 -7.96 -4.83
N PHE A 176 1.24 -6.65 -5.03
CA PHE A 176 -0.04 -6.10 -5.45
C PHE A 176 0.14 -4.99 -6.50
N GLU A 177 -0.70 -5.00 -7.54
CA GLU A 177 -0.91 -3.89 -8.47
C GLU A 177 -2.14 -3.11 -8.01
N PHE A 178 -2.03 -1.77 -8.03
CA PHE A 178 -3.10 -0.85 -7.65
C PHE A 178 -3.60 -0.14 -8.91
N ARG A 179 -4.92 -0.06 -9.09
CA ARG A 179 -5.54 0.81 -10.10
C ARG A 179 -6.63 1.65 -9.46
N GLU A 180 -6.53 2.96 -9.66
CA GLU A 180 -7.60 3.91 -9.33
C GLU A 180 -8.64 3.94 -10.46
N SER A 181 -9.92 3.93 -10.11
CA SER A 181 -11.01 4.13 -11.05
C SER A 181 -12.14 4.88 -10.37
N GLY A 182 -12.19 6.21 -10.51
CA GLY A 182 -13.11 7.05 -9.72
C GLY A 182 -12.78 6.96 -8.22
N ASN A 183 -13.79 6.81 -7.36
CA ASN A 183 -13.63 6.68 -5.90
C ASN A 183 -13.24 5.25 -5.44
N TYR A 184 -12.69 4.43 -6.34
CA TYR A 184 -12.42 3.02 -6.08
C TYR A 184 -10.92 2.73 -6.18
N ILE A 185 -10.42 1.93 -5.24
CA ILE A 185 -9.08 1.32 -5.32
C ILE A 185 -9.26 -0.15 -5.72
N ILE A 186 -8.76 -0.51 -6.90
CA ILE A 186 -8.72 -1.90 -7.34
C ILE A 186 -7.38 -2.49 -6.91
N LEU A 187 -7.45 -3.45 -5.99
CA LEU A 187 -6.32 -4.22 -5.50
C LEU A 187 -6.26 -5.53 -6.26
N ARG A 188 -5.21 -5.71 -7.05
CA ARG A 188 -4.92 -6.99 -7.70
C ARG A 188 -3.63 -7.55 -7.11
N ARG A 189 -3.54 -8.84 -6.81
CA ARG A 189 -2.23 -9.45 -6.55
C ARG A 189 -1.37 -9.27 -7.80
N ALA A 190 -0.21 -8.62 -7.64
CA ALA A 190 0.79 -8.59 -8.67
C ALA A 190 1.29 -10.03 -8.81
N PRO A 191 1.29 -10.60 -10.03
CA PRO A 191 1.75 -11.96 -10.24
C PRO A 191 3.15 -12.12 -9.63
N ILE A 192 3.37 -13.18 -8.83
CA ILE A 192 4.67 -13.45 -8.21
C ILE A 192 5.73 -13.52 -9.32
N ARG A 193 6.45 -12.43 -9.55
CA ARG A 193 7.55 -12.40 -10.52
C ARG A 193 8.76 -13.09 -9.91
N VAL A 194 8.80 -14.40 -10.13
CA VAL A 194 10.00 -15.27 -10.21
C VAL A 194 10.89 -15.31 -8.97
N LYS A 195 10.96 -16.47 -8.32
CA LYS A 195 12.07 -16.80 -7.42
C LYS A 195 13.28 -17.21 -8.28
N LEU A 196 14.28 -16.34 -8.35
CA LEU A 196 15.57 -16.60 -8.99
C LEU A 196 16.24 -17.80 -8.30
N VAL A 197 16.50 -18.88 -9.04
CA VAL A 197 17.49 -19.91 -8.65
C VAL A 197 18.32 -20.22 -9.88
N THR A 198 19.50 -19.62 -9.98
CA THR A 198 20.51 -20.04 -10.96
C THR A 198 21.71 -20.61 -10.24
N SER A 199 21.86 -21.93 -10.34
CA SER A 199 23.13 -22.50 -10.79
C SER A 199 23.26 -22.19 -12.28
N SER A 200 23.85 -21.04 -12.63
CA SER A 200 24.12 -20.70 -14.03
C SER A 200 25.43 -21.35 -14.45
N ALA A 201 25.37 -22.25 -15.42
CA ALA A 201 26.55 -22.71 -16.15
C ALA A 201 26.53 -22.01 -17.52
N GLN A 202 27.54 -21.17 -17.78
CA GLN A 202 27.75 -20.58 -19.09
C GLN A 202 28.05 -21.70 -20.08
N THR A 203 27.37 -21.71 -21.22
CA THR A 203 27.64 -22.68 -22.29
C THR A 203 28.13 -21.96 -23.55
N GLU A 204 29.19 -22.51 -24.15
CA GLU A 204 29.68 -22.12 -25.49
C GLU A 204 28.85 -22.76 -26.62
N ASP A 205 27.83 -23.57 -26.27
CA ASP A 205 27.01 -24.28 -27.24
C ASP A 205 26.13 -23.35 -28.08
N LYS A 206 25.83 -23.83 -29.30
CA LYS A 206 24.84 -23.22 -30.20
C LYS A 206 23.43 -23.11 -29.57
N TYR A 207 23.19 -23.85 -28.49
CA TYR A 207 21.93 -23.88 -27.76
C TYR A 207 22.15 -23.78 -26.24
N TYR A 208 21.20 -23.20 -25.53
CA TYR A 208 21.11 -23.24 -24.08
C TYR A 208 19.73 -23.75 -23.67
N THR A 209 19.60 -24.16 -22.41
CA THR A 209 18.37 -24.77 -21.89
C THR A 209 17.77 -23.95 -20.77
N VAL A 210 16.46 -23.74 -20.86
CA VAL A 210 15.66 -23.21 -19.76
C VAL A 210 14.77 -24.32 -19.25
N SER A 211 14.85 -24.62 -17.96
CA SER A 211 14.03 -25.64 -17.32
C SER A 211 13.34 -25.07 -16.11
N GLY A 212 12.36 -25.78 -15.56
CA GLY A 212 11.65 -25.25 -14.40
C GLY A 212 10.33 -25.91 -14.13
N PHE A 213 9.59 -25.29 -13.23
CA PHE A 213 8.23 -25.71 -12.89
C PHE A 213 7.23 -24.58 -13.13
N VAL A 214 6.02 -24.96 -13.51
CA VAL A 214 4.86 -24.06 -13.54
C VAL A 214 3.98 -24.33 -12.33
N ILE A 215 3.56 -23.27 -11.66
CA ILE A 215 2.88 -23.31 -10.36
C ILE A 215 1.64 -22.42 -10.40
N ASP A 216 0.56 -22.84 -9.77
CA ASP A 216 -0.62 -22.02 -9.52
C ASP A 216 -0.33 -20.98 -8.43
N ASP A 217 -0.60 -19.70 -8.72
CA ASP A 217 -0.30 -18.57 -7.82
C ASP A 217 -1.14 -18.56 -6.52
N GLN A 218 -2.33 -19.17 -6.53
CA GLN A 218 -3.24 -19.19 -5.38
C GLN A 218 -2.99 -20.40 -4.47
N THR A 219 -2.83 -21.58 -5.06
CA THR A 219 -2.75 -22.86 -4.35
C THR A 219 -1.33 -23.35 -4.13
N GLY A 220 -0.36 -22.83 -4.90
CA GLY A 220 1.02 -23.34 -4.89
C GLY A 220 1.20 -24.71 -5.54
N ASN A 221 0.14 -25.27 -6.14
CA ASN A 221 0.17 -26.57 -6.80
C ASN A 221 0.91 -26.52 -8.14
N ARG A 222 1.48 -27.65 -8.55
CA ARG A 222 2.14 -27.78 -9.86
C ARG A 222 1.09 -27.85 -10.98
N ILE A 223 1.31 -27.13 -12.07
CA ILE A 223 0.39 -27.10 -13.22
C ILE A 223 0.93 -28.00 -14.34
N SER A 224 0.23 -29.10 -14.60
CA SER A 224 0.50 -29.97 -15.75
C SER A 224 -0.11 -29.44 -17.04
N ASP A 225 0.42 -29.90 -18.17
CA ASP A 225 -0.10 -29.63 -19.51
C ASP A 225 -0.27 -28.12 -19.80
N ALA A 226 0.64 -27.30 -19.27
CA ALA A 226 0.79 -25.90 -19.61
C ALA A 226 1.79 -25.77 -20.77
N THR A 227 1.45 -24.94 -21.76
CA THR A 227 2.27 -24.73 -22.94
C THR A 227 3.31 -23.66 -22.65
N VAL A 228 4.59 -24.02 -22.72
CA VAL A 228 5.75 -23.14 -22.50
C VAL A 228 6.42 -22.89 -23.84
N TYR A 229 6.44 -21.65 -24.31
CA TYR A 229 6.88 -21.32 -25.67
C TYR A 229 7.65 -20.00 -25.78
N GLU A 230 8.47 -19.87 -26.83
CA GLU A 230 9.11 -18.63 -27.24
C GLU A 230 8.39 -18.09 -28.49
N LYS A 231 7.82 -16.87 -28.39
CA LYS A 231 6.90 -16.29 -29.38
C LYS A 231 7.52 -16.06 -30.76
N ASP A 232 8.79 -15.68 -30.82
CA ASP A 232 9.45 -15.29 -32.07
C ASP A 232 10.00 -16.49 -32.85
N ARG A 233 10.21 -17.64 -32.18
CA ARG A 233 11.08 -18.72 -32.68
C ARG A 233 10.48 -20.11 -32.56
N LEU A 234 9.18 -20.21 -32.28
CA LEU A 234 8.36 -21.42 -32.35
C LEU A 234 8.94 -22.61 -31.56
N SER A 235 9.75 -22.34 -30.54
CA SER A 235 10.22 -23.37 -29.62
C SER A 235 9.16 -23.53 -28.56
N VAL A 236 8.61 -24.74 -28.41
CA VAL A 236 7.48 -25.03 -27.52
C VAL A 236 7.67 -26.37 -26.82
N VAL A 237 7.21 -26.45 -25.56
CA VAL A 237 7.16 -27.68 -24.77
C VAL A 237 5.96 -27.60 -23.82
N ASN A 238 5.37 -28.73 -23.45
CA ASN A 238 4.35 -28.78 -22.40
C ASN A 238 4.97 -29.18 -21.07
N THR A 239 4.42 -28.68 -19.97
CA THR A 239 4.76 -29.19 -18.64
C THR A 239 4.28 -30.63 -18.47
N ASN A 240 5.07 -31.44 -17.78
CA ASN A 240 4.69 -32.82 -17.45
C ASN A 240 3.67 -32.87 -16.27
N ALA A 241 3.30 -34.08 -15.83
CA ALA A 241 2.38 -34.29 -14.72
C ALA A 241 2.80 -33.62 -13.39
N ASN A 242 4.10 -33.37 -13.19
CA ASN A 242 4.63 -32.68 -12.01
C ASN A 242 4.84 -31.17 -12.25
N GLY A 243 4.30 -30.63 -13.34
CA GLY A 243 4.42 -29.24 -13.75
C GLY A 243 5.82 -28.84 -14.25
N TYR A 244 6.72 -29.81 -14.51
CA TYR A 244 8.08 -29.53 -14.96
C TYR A 244 8.17 -29.36 -16.47
N PHE A 245 8.98 -28.41 -16.93
CA PHE A 245 9.32 -28.21 -18.34
C PHE A 245 10.84 -28.11 -18.56
N LYS A 246 11.25 -28.40 -19.81
CA LYS A 246 12.62 -28.19 -20.28
C LYS A 246 12.59 -27.74 -21.75
N LEU A 247 12.90 -26.48 -22.00
CA LEU A 247 12.88 -25.84 -23.31
C LEU A 247 14.30 -25.52 -23.78
N ARG A 248 14.63 -25.91 -25.02
CA ARG A 248 15.94 -25.65 -25.62
C ARG A 248 15.87 -24.48 -26.60
N LEU A 249 16.76 -23.52 -26.45
CA LEU A 249 16.78 -22.25 -27.20
C LEU A 249 18.12 -22.01 -27.88
N LYS A 250 18.15 -21.24 -28.97
CA LYS A 250 19.37 -20.94 -29.75
C LYS A 250 20.16 -19.79 -29.12
N SER A 251 21.47 -19.94 -28.94
CA SER A 251 22.38 -18.97 -28.28
C SER A 251 22.70 -17.71 -29.10
N LYS A 252 22.36 -17.70 -30.40
CA LYS A 252 22.70 -16.61 -31.33
C LYS A 252 21.97 -15.29 -31.07
N TYR A 253 20.93 -15.30 -30.25
CA TYR A 253 20.06 -14.15 -30.04
C TYR A 253 20.41 -13.38 -28.75
N ARG A 254 20.31 -12.05 -28.81
CA ARG A 254 20.67 -11.14 -27.71
C ARG A 254 19.59 -10.99 -26.64
N ARG A 255 18.34 -11.33 -26.95
CA ARG A 255 17.19 -11.29 -26.05
C ARG A 255 16.36 -12.55 -26.25
N ALA A 256 15.75 -13.01 -25.17
CA ALA A 256 14.77 -14.08 -25.19
C ALA A 256 13.79 -13.90 -24.03
N SER A 257 12.56 -14.32 -24.25
CA SER A 257 11.50 -14.39 -23.24
C SER A 257 10.72 -15.68 -23.45
N ILE A 258 10.18 -16.26 -22.39
CA ILE A 258 9.33 -17.45 -22.47
C ILE A 258 7.92 -17.05 -22.04
N THR A 259 6.92 -17.46 -22.80
CA THR A 259 5.51 -17.35 -22.45
C THR A 259 5.00 -18.71 -21.98
N VAL A 260 4.20 -18.72 -20.92
CA VAL A 260 3.47 -19.89 -20.44
C VAL A 260 1.98 -19.62 -20.57
N SER A 261 1.26 -20.56 -21.17
CA SER A 261 -0.19 -20.49 -21.39
C SER A 261 -0.88 -21.77 -20.92
N LYS A 262 -2.04 -21.63 -20.29
CA LYS A 262 -2.88 -22.73 -19.83
C LYS A 262 -4.34 -22.27 -19.81
N GLU A 263 -5.26 -23.15 -20.19
CA GLU A 263 -6.69 -22.89 -20.10
C GLU A 263 -7.09 -22.50 -18.66
N PHE A 264 -7.92 -21.47 -18.51
CA PHE A 264 -8.31 -20.87 -17.23
C PHE A 264 -7.17 -20.19 -16.45
N TYR A 265 -6.07 -19.83 -17.10
CA TYR A 265 -5.00 -19.01 -16.52
C TYR A 265 -4.60 -17.88 -17.46
N GLU A 266 -4.05 -16.81 -16.90
CA GLU A 266 -3.46 -15.72 -17.67
C GLU A 266 -2.11 -16.10 -18.24
N ASP A 267 -1.94 -15.82 -19.54
CA ASP A 267 -0.66 -15.97 -20.23
C ASP A 267 0.43 -15.15 -19.53
N THR A 268 1.47 -15.82 -19.05
CA THR A 268 2.56 -15.19 -18.30
C THR A 268 3.84 -15.21 -19.12
N THR A 269 4.44 -14.04 -19.36
CA THR A 269 5.71 -13.90 -20.09
C THR A 269 6.86 -13.50 -19.16
N VAL A 270 7.96 -14.23 -19.21
CA VAL A 270 9.15 -14.04 -18.38
C VAL A 270 10.37 -13.81 -19.26
N SER A 271 11.12 -12.72 -18.99
CA SER A 271 12.43 -12.48 -19.62
C SER A 271 13.47 -13.45 -19.08
N ILE A 272 14.36 -13.94 -19.95
CA ILE A 272 15.39 -14.93 -19.61
C ILE A 272 16.76 -14.47 -20.10
N GLU A 273 17.83 -15.02 -19.52
CA GLU A 273 19.21 -14.71 -19.91
C GLU A 273 19.65 -15.63 -21.06
N PRO A 274 19.90 -15.10 -22.27
CA PRO A 274 20.37 -15.92 -23.37
C PRO A 274 21.78 -16.47 -23.09
N ARG A 275 22.08 -17.67 -23.60
CA ARG A 275 23.40 -18.35 -23.51
C ARG A 275 23.73 -18.94 -22.14
N PHE A 276 22.83 -18.84 -21.18
CA PHE A 276 22.98 -19.47 -19.87
C PHE A 276 21.95 -20.58 -19.70
N ASN A 277 22.39 -21.74 -19.21
CA ASN A 277 21.44 -22.71 -18.71
C ASN A 277 20.82 -22.17 -17.41
N GLN A 278 19.50 -22.21 -17.31
CA GLN A 278 18.79 -21.64 -16.17
C GLN A 278 17.58 -22.49 -15.77
N ALA A 279 17.33 -22.53 -14.46
CA ALA A 279 16.17 -23.14 -13.86
C ALA A 279 15.24 -22.03 -13.33
N LEU A 280 13.93 -22.15 -13.57
CA LEU A 280 12.94 -21.15 -13.17
C LEU A 280 11.76 -21.81 -12.43
N SER A 281 11.06 -21.03 -11.63
CA SER A 281 9.67 -21.34 -11.25
C SER A 281 8.80 -20.22 -11.78
N ILE A 282 7.82 -20.57 -12.61
CA ILE A 282 6.90 -19.64 -13.25
C ILE A 282 5.54 -19.83 -12.59
N THR A 283 4.94 -18.77 -12.04
CA THR A 283 3.58 -18.83 -11.53
C THR A 283 2.59 -18.42 -12.62
N LEU A 284 1.43 -19.06 -12.65
CA LEU A 284 0.29 -18.65 -13.46
C LEU A 284 -0.83 -18.19 -12.53
N VAL A 285 -1.48 -17.10 -12.92
CA VAL A 285 -2.65 -16.56 -12.23
C VAL A 285 -3.90 -17.17 -12.86
N PRO A 286 -4.78 -17.85 -12.10
CA PRO A 286 -6.06 -18.31 -12.62
C PRO A 286 -6.88 -17.15 -13.21
N LEU A 287 -7.52 -17.38 -14.36
CA LEU A 287 -8.55 -16.50 -14.89
C LEU A 287 -9.78 -16.68 -14.02
N ASP A 288 -9.90 -15.78 -13.06
CA ASP A 288 -11.03 -15.77 -12.15
C ASP A 288 -12.36 -15.65 -12.89
N ILE A 289 -13.24 -16.63 -12.66
CA ILE A 289 -14.68 -16.39 -12.71
C ILE A 289 -15.03 -15.66 -11.40
N SER A 290 -14.80 -14.35 -11.38
CA SER A 290 -15.38 -13.37 -10.45
C SER A 290 -15.23 -13.53 -8.92
N GLU A 291 -14.05 -13.84 -8.36
CA GLU A 291 -13.90 -13.80 -6.87
C GLU A 291 -12.68 -13.01 -6.31
N SER A 292 -11.70 -12.59 -7.10
CA SER A 292 -10.50 -11.87 -6.59
C SER A 292 -10.48 -10.37 -6.85
N THR A 293 -11.45 -9.81 -7.57
CA THR A 293 -11.60 -8.36 -7.68
C THR A 293 -12.35 -7.84 -6.45
N VAL A 294 -11.60 -7.42 -5.43
CA VAL A 294 -12.19 -6.60 -4.37
C VAL A 294 -12.38 -5.19 -4.94
N VAL A 295 -13.61 -4.89 -5.36
CA VAL A 295 -14.03 -3.54 -5.69
C VAL A 295 -14.27 -2.81 -4.38
N VAL A 296 -13.40 -1.85 -4.09
CA VAL A 296 -13.45 -1.04 -2.88
C VAL A 296 -14.34 0.16 -3.16
N ALA A 297 -15.60 0.11 -2.72
CA ALA A 297 -16.57 1.20 -2.87
C ALA A 297 -16.64 2.04 -1.59
N PRO A 298 -16.93 3.36 -1.67
CA PRO A 298 -17.29 4.15 -0.50
C PRO A 298 -18.50 3.51 0.20
N ALA A 299 -18.47 3.44 1.53
CA ALA A 299 -19.68 3.17 2.29
C ALA A 299 -20.67 4.31 2.04
N GLY A 300 -21.79 3.99 1.38
CA GLY A 300 -22.91 4.92 1.18
C GLY A 300 -23.68 5.17 2.47
#